data_AF-A0A387BKH6-F1
#
_entry.id   AF-A0A387BKH6-F1
#
_cell.length_a   1.000
_cell.length_b   1.000
_cell.length_c   1.000
_cell.angle_alpha   90.00
_cell.angle_beta   90.00
_cell.angle_gamma   90.00
#
_symmetry.space_group_name_H-M   'P 1'
#
loop_
_entity.id
_entity.type
_entity.pdbx_description
1 polymer ?
#
loop_
_entity_poly.entity_id
_entity_poly.type
_entity_poly.pdbx_seq_one_letter_code
_entity_poly.pdbx_strand_id
1 'polypeptide(L)'
;MAAINLGMPQLGPSSFDEAARQLNICNSCRYCAGYCPVWPALERRVDLTPADVTHLANLCHDCRDCYLACMYTPPHEFGVNPPKIFAEERTSTYHRFIWPAARVRDASGTVVAIVATAVVAALLAVLSWLSTNGTAFEATDGSAYAVIRHDLLLVLVSAPAVYALIVLAVAAARYWRFTHGPLGALMHGRSWIRALREALTLRHQTGADEGCTYPGDRPTMSRRVLHQFVMVGFFLTFLSTTAAAFEQYFLALLPPYPYASVPVISGLVGGVAQIVGCIGLLRLKRLSDPDQGTSVMRRADVSFLWSLIVLNGTGLLVLFTRTTPLFGEILVVHLAAVIVAFSVAPYTKFVHFIFRTLAIYKNVLEGQAQQTEPAQRAR
;
A
#
# COMPACT_ATOMS: atom_id res chain seq x y z
N MET A 1 -7.02 33.97 -7.48
CA MET A 1 -6.75 32.54 -7.20
C MET A 1 -7.98 31.93 -6.56
N ALA A 2 -8.90 31.38 -7.37
CA ALA A 2 -10.11 30.76 -6.86
C ALA A 2 -9.73 29.49 -6.08
N ALA A 3 -9.92 29.53 -4.76
CA ALA A 3 -9.83 28.35 -3.93
C ALA A 3 -10.90 27.37 -4.43
N ILE A 4 -10.46 26.27 -5.05
CA ILE A 4 -11.35 25.16 -5.37
C ILE A 4 -11.81 24.61 -4.02
N ASN A 5 -13.01 25.03 -3.60
CA ASN A 5 -13.66 24.56 -2.39
C ASN A 5 -14.18 23.15 -2.65
N LEU A 6 -13.24 22.19 -2.71
CA LEU A 6 -13.53 20.77 -2.84
C LEU A 6 -14.02 20.30 -1.48
N GLY A 7 -15.34 20.39 -1.24
CA GLY A 7 -15.99 19.84 -0.06
C GLY A 7 -15.47 18.44 0.23
N MET A 8 -14.60 18.34 1.24
CA MET A 8 -14.03 17.05 1.64
C MET A 8 -15.14 16.27 2.31
N PRO A 9 -15.49 15.05 1.84
CA PRO A 9 -16.53 14.25 2.47
C PRO A 9 -16.17 14.07 3.94
N GLN A 10 -16.97 14.56 4.87
CA GLN A 10 -16.72 14.33 6.30
C GLN A 10 -17.01 12.86 6.63
N LEU A 11 -16.42 12.37 7.72
CA LEU A 11 -16.91 11.11 8.30
C LEU A 11 -18.41 11.28 8.58
N GLY A 12 -19.20 10.27 8.22
CA GLY A 12 -20.59 10.25 8.64
C GLY A 12 -20.64 10.36 10.17
N PRO A 13 -21.53 11.19 10.74
CA PRO A 13 -21.52 11.50 12.17
C PRO A 13 -21.43 10.24 13.05
N SER A 14 -22.19 9.19 12.73
CA SER A 14 -22.20 7.93 13.46
C SER A 14 -20.87 7.16 13.49
N SER A 15 -20.03 7.25 12.45
CA SER A 15 -18.75 6.52 12.40
C SER A 15 -17.65 7.23 13.18
N PHE A 16 -17.64 8.56 13.17
CA PHE A 16 -16.72 9.35 13.97
C PHE A 16 -17.08 9.27 15.45
N ASP A 17 -18.36 9.42 15.79
CA ASP A 17 -18.84 9.39 17.17
C ASP A 17 -18.50 8.06 17.86
N GLU A 18 -18.65 6.95 17.13
CA GLU A 18 -18.27 5.62 17.65
C GLU A 18 -16.75 5.47 17.82
N ALA A 19 -15.95 5.97 16.90
CA ALA A 19 -14.50 5.99 17.04
C ALA A 19 -14.07 6.83 18.25
N ALA A 20 -14.64 8.03 18.39
CA ALA A 20 -14.37 8.92 19.51
C ALA A 20 -14.77 8.28 20.84
N ARG A 21 -15.95 7.64 20.91
CA ARG A 21 -16.40 6.89 22.10
C ARG A 21 -15.39 5.84 22.52
N GLN A 22 -15.00 4.94 21.62
CA GLN A 22 -14.06 3.86 21.96
C GLN A 22 -12.68 4.40 22.37
N LEU A 23 -12.18 5.41 21.65
CA LEU A 23 -10.86 5.99 21.92
C LEU A 23 -10.84 6.82 23.21
N ASN A 24 -11.95 7.44 23.59
CA ASN A 24 -12.11 8.09 24.89
C ASN A 24 -12.14 7.07 26.03
N ILE A 25 -12.85 5.94 25.87
CA ILE A 25 -12.80 4.82 26.82
C ILE A 25 -11.35 4.31 26.97
N CYS A 26 -10.64 4.18 25.84
CA CYS A 26 -9.22 3.85 25.85
C CYS A 26 -8.44 4.89 26.69
N ASN A 27 -8.53 6.18 26.36
CA ASN A 27 -7.84 7.26 27.07
C ASN A 27 -8.10 7.31 28.57
N SER A 28 -9.31 6.94 29.01
CA SER A 28 -9.67 6.84 30.43
C SER A 28 -9.07 5.60 31.11
N CYS A 29 -9.09 4.45 30.44
CA CYS A 29 -8.68 3.18 31.04
C CYS A 29 -7.16 2.94 31.00
N ARG A 30 -6.52 3.27 29.89
CA ARG A 30 -5.06 3.16 29.65
C ARG A 30 -4.40 1.79 29.86
N TYR A 31 -5.18 0.72 30.11
CA TYR A 31 -4.63 -0.60 30.38
C TYR A 31 -3.72 -1.12 29.26
N CYS A 32 -4.12 -0.93 27.99
CA CYS A 32 -3.38 -1.40 26.83
C CYS A 32 -2.30 -0.42 26.34
N ALA A 33 -1.97 0.64 27.10
CA ALA A 33 -1.07 1.71 26.65
C ALA A 33 0.32 1.22 26.20
N GLY A 34 0.87 0.23 26.91
CA GLY A 34 2.18 -0.35 26.59
C GLY A 34 2.21 -1.23 25.35
N TYR A 35 1.06 -1.76 24.90
CA TYR A 35 0.98 -2.73 23.79
C TYR A 35 0.94 -2.05 22.41
N CYS A 36 0.43 -0.83 22.37
CA CYS A 36 0.08 -0.18 21.10
C CYS A 36 1.06 0.97 20.78
N PRO A 37 1.84 0.89 19.68
CA PRO A 37 2.74 1.98 19.29
C PRO A 37 2.00 3.25 18.82
N VAL A 38 0.68 3.19 18.66
CA VAL A 38 -0.20 4.34 18.40
C VAL A 38 -0.55 5.09 19.69
N TRP A 39 -0.42 4.43 20.85
CA TRP A 39 -0.84 4.98 22.12
C TRP A 39 -0.22 6.35 22.44
N PRO A 40 1.10 6.56 22.25
CA PRO A 40 1.70 7.86 22.51
C PRO A 40 1.13 8.99 21.64
N ALA A 41 0.50 8.68 20.52
CA ALA A 41 -0.23 9.67 19.73
C ALA A 41 -1.66 9.88 20.26
N LEU A 42 -2.33 8.82 20.71
CA LEU A 42 -3.69 8.90 21.26
C LEU A 42 -3.73 9.73 22.56
N GLU A 43 -2.78 9.52 23.47
CA GLU A 43 -2.78 10.18 24.78
C GLU A 43 -2.56 11.71 24.71
N ARG A 44 -2.04 12.22 23.59
CA ARG A 44 -1.88 13.66 23.34
C ARG A 44 -3.21 14.37 23.07
N ARG A 45 -4.29 13.61 22.90
CA ARG A 45 -5.59 14.10 22.45
C ARG A 45 -6.61 13.88 23.55
N VAL A 46 -7.02 14.97 24.17
CA VAL A 46 -8.12 14.97 25.16
C VAL A 46 -9.46 14.99 24.42
N ASP A 47 -9.62 15.95 23.51
CA ASP A 47 -10.78 16.05 22.63
C ASP A 47 -10.40 15.56 21.23
N LEU A 48 -10.99 14.44 20.82
CA LEU A 48 -10.72 13.86 19.50
C LEU A 48 -11.45 14.64 18.42
N THR A 49 -10.73 15.03 17.37
CA THR A 49 -11.33 15.56 16.14
C THR A 49 -11.42 14.50 15.06
N PRO A 50 -12.21 14.69 13.99
CA PRO A 50 -12.21 13.79 12.83
C PRO A 50 -10.80 13.65 12.21
N ALA A 51 -10.01 14.72 12.20
CA ALA A 51 -8.63 14.70 11.73
C ALA A 51 -7.72 13.80 12.58
N ASP A 52 -7.94 13.78 13.90
CA ASP A 52 -7.22 12.91 14.82
C ASP A 52 -7.57 11.44 14.63
N VAL A 53 -8.86 11.12 14.49
CA VAL A 53 -9.31 9.75 14.21
C VAL A 53 -8.73 9.24 12.89
N THR A 54 -8.79 10.03 11.82
CA THR A 54 -8.15 9.67 10.54
C THR A 54 -6.64 9.46 10.68
N HIS A 55 -5.95 10.33 11.44
CA HIS A 55 -4.51 10.21 11.69
C HIS A 55 -4.17 8.92 12.46
N LEU A 56 -4.85 8.67 13.58
CA LEU A 56 -4.62 7.51 14.44
C LEU A 56 -4.93 6.20 13.70
N ALA A 57 -5.99 6.16 12.89
CA ALA A 57 -6.35 4.99 12.10
C ALA A 57 -5.27 4.61 11.08
N ASN A 58 -4.60 5.60 10.48
CA ASN A 58 -3.51 5.40 9.52
C ASN A 58 -2.14 5.24 10.22
N LEU A 59 -1.98 5.65 11.47
CA LEU A 59 -0.83 5.28 12.30
C LEU A 59 -0.92 3.82 12.77
N CYS A 60 -2.14 3.31 12.96
CA CYS A 60 -2.42 1.94 13.36
C CYS A 60 -2.06 0.91 12.27
N HIS A 61 -1.25 -0.08 12.68
CA HIS A 61 -0.80 -1.18 11.82
C HIS A 61 -1.64 -2.45 11.96
N ASP A 62 -2.78 -2.41 12.65
CA ASP A 62 -3.68 -3.57 12.83
C ASP A 62 -2.94 -4.76 13.46
N CYS A 63 -2.26 -4.48 14.58
CA CYS A 63 -1.49 -5.46 15.36
C CYS A 63 -2.40 -6.31 16.27
N ARG A 64 -3.54 -5.72 16.68
CA ARG A 64 -4.64 -6.32 17.46
C ARG A 64 -4.38 -6.62 18.94
N ASP A 65 -3.17 -6.40 19.42
CA ASP A 65 -2.85 -6.55 20.85
C ASP A 65 -3.76 -5.74 21.77
N CYS A 66 -4.13 -4.51 21.36
CA CYS A 66 -5.06 -3.69 22.15
C CYS A 66 -6.46 -4.28 22.28
N TYR A 67 -6.91 -5.10 21.32
CA TYR A 67 -8.19 -5.81 21.42
C TYR A 67 -8.05 -6.98 22.39
N LEU A 68 -7.03 -7.82 22.21
CA LEU A 68 -6.86 -9.02 23.02
C LEU A 68 -6.57 -8.72 24.50
N ALA A 69 -5.89 -7.62 24.79
CA ALA A 69 -5.64 -7.17 26.17
C ALA A 69 -6.83 -6.43 26.81
N CYS A 70 -7.87 -6.07 26.05
CA CYS A 70 -8.93 -5.18 26.54
C CYS A 70 -10.07 -5.94 27.22
N MET A 71 -10.28 -5.64 28.50
CA MET A 71 -11.40 -6.15 29.32
C MET A 71 -12.79 -5.66 28.89
N TYR A 72 -12.85 -4.66 28.00
CA TYR A 72 -14.09 -4.06 27.49
C TYR A 72 -14.45 -4.52 26.08
N THR A 73 -13.77 -5.53 25.55
CA THR A 73 -14.18 -6.20 24.31
C THR A 73 -15.51 -6.94 24.50
N PRO A 74 -16.27 -7.22 23.42
CA PRO A 74 -17.46 -8.05 23.51
C PRO A 74 -17.18 -9.38 24.26
N PRO A 75 -18.09 -9.83 25.14
CA PRO A 75 -19.48 -9.39 25.30
C PRO A 75 -19.69 -8.21 26.29
N HIS A 76 -18.64 -7.53 26.76
CA HIS A 76 -18.78 -6.37 27.64
C HIS A 76 -19.65 -5.28 26.99
N GLU A 77 -20.49 -4.59 27.78
CA GLU A 77 -21.48 -3.61 27.28
C GLU A 77 -20.86 -2.45 26.49
N PHE A 78 -19.62 -2.07 26.82
CA PHE A 78 -18.87 -1.04 26.06
C PHE A 78 -18.46 -1.50 24.66
N GLY A 79 -18.34 -2.80 24.39
CA GLY A 79 -18.09 -3.37 23.06
C GLY A 79 -16.87 -2.79 22.32
N VAL A 80 -15.77 -2.51 23.04
CA VAL A 80 -14.60 -1.81 22.50
C VAL A 80 -13.87 -2.67 21.47
N ASN A 81 -13.67 -2.16 20.26
CA ASN A 81 -12.93 -2.84 19.19
C ASN A 81 -12.13 -1.85 18.31
N PRO A 82 -11.01 -1.29 18.82
CA PRO A 82 -10.20 -0.31 18.09
C PRO A 82 -9.68 -0.82 16.73
N PRO A 83 -9.24 -2.09 16.57
CA PRO A 83 -8.81 -2.60 15.26
C PRO A 83 -9.91 -2.51 14.20
N LYS A 84 -11.16 -2.85 14.54
CA LYS A 84 -12.30 -2.79 13.64
C LYS A 84 -12.65 -1.36 13.25
N ILE A 85 -12.85 -0.46 14.22
CA ILE A 85 -13.21 0.94 13.91
C ILE A 85 -12.10 1.66 13.12
N PHE A 86 -10.82 1.39 13.42
CA PHE A 86 -9.73 1.89 12.60
C PHE A 86 -9.67 1.26 11.20
N ALA A 87 -10.13 0.02 11.02
CA ALA A 87 -10.23 -0.57 9.68
C ALA A 87 -11.34 0.08 8.85
N GLU A 88 -12.45 0.45 9.48
CA GLU A 88 -13.53 1.25 8.85
C GLU A 88 -12.99 2.62 8.44
N GLU A 89 -12.33 3.32 9.36
CA GLU A 89 -11.73 4.64 9.09
C GLU A 89 -10.69 4.61 7.97
N ARG A 90 -9.81 3.60 7.95
CA ARG A 90 -8.84 3.42 6.86
C ARG A 90 -9.54 3.20 5.52
N THR A 91 -10.59 2.37 5.50
CA THR A 91 -11.37 2.15 4.27
C THR A 91 -11.97 3.47 3.78
N SER A 92 -12.56 4.26 4.68
CA SER A 92 -13.07 5.61 4.36
C SER A 92 -11.97 6.52 3.82
N THR A 93 -10.80 6.56 4.49
CA THR A 93 -9.62 7.33 4.08
C THR A 93 -9.19 7.00 2.64
N TYR A 94 -9.17 5.71 2.28
CA TYR A 94 -8.74 5.24 0.95
C TYR A 94 -9.65 5.72 -0.18
N HIS A 95 -10.87 6.17 0.12
CA HIS A 95 -11.77 6.76 -0.87
C HIS A 95 -11.82 8.29 -0.76
N ARG A 96 -11.83 8.83 0.46
CA ARG A 96 -12.07 10.24 0.76
C ARG A 96 -11.08 11.20 0.08
N PHE A 97 -9.80 10.84 0.07
CA PHE A 97 -8.74 11.73 -0.40
C PHE A 97 -8.38 11.54 -1.87
N ILE A 98 -8.86 10.49 -2.51
CA ILE A 98 -8.55 10.19 -3.90
C ILE A 98 -9.27 11.15 -4.84
N TRP A 99 -8.57 11.58 -5.89
CA TRP A 99 -9.11 12.38 -6.98
C TRP A 99 -8.52 11.92 -8.32
N PRO A 100 -9.31 11.79 -9.40
CA PRO A 100 -10.76 11.89 -9.42
C PRO A 100 -11.40 10.77 -8.60
N ALA A 101 -12.58 11.02 -8.01
CA ALA A 101 -13.27 9.99 -7.25
C ALA A 101 -13.63 8.81 -8.18
N ALA A 102 -13.31 7.58 -7.77
CA ALA A 102 -13.74 6.42 -8.54
C ALA A 102 -15.27 6.34 -8.52
N ARG A 103 -15.88 6.29 -9.70
CA ARG A 103 -17.31 5.97 -9.83
C ARG A 103 -17.60 4.50 -9.52
N VAL A 104 -16.58 3.64 -9.62
CA VAL A 104 -16.66 2.21 -9.29
C VAL A 104 -16.08 1.98 -7.90
N ARG A 105 -16.96 1.89 -6.90
CA ARG A 105 -16.62 1.72 -5.48
C ARG A 105 -15.94 0.38 -5.18
N ASP A 106 -16.09 -0.62 -6.07
CA ASP A 106 -15.60 -2.00 -5.92
C ASP A 106 -14.49 -2.40 -6.92
N ALA A 107 -13.72 -1.44 -7.45
CA ALA A 107 -12.56 -1.74 -8.30
C ALA A 107 -11.47 -2.60 -7.62
N SER A 108 -11.60 -2.85 -6.31
CA SER A 108 -10.72 -3.70 -5.50
C SER A 108 -11.16 -5.17 -5.44
N GLY A 109 -12.14 -5.61 -6.23
CA GLY A 109 -12.54 -7.02 -6.30
C GLY A 109 -11.60 -7.88 -7.15
N THR A 110 -11.27 -9.09 -6.69
CA THR A 110 -10.41 -10.04 -7.43
C THR A 110 -10.97 -10.34 -8.82
N VAL A 111 -12.30 -10.51 -8.94
CA VAL A 111 -12.98 -10.74 -10.23
C VAL A 111 -12.81 -9.54 -11.17
N VAL A 112 -12.94 -8.32 -10.66
CA VAL A 112 -12.76 -7.10 -11.47
C VAL A 112 -11.33 -7.01 -12.00
N ALA A 113 -10.33 -7.30 -11.17
CA ALA A 113 -8.94 -7.34 -11.61
C ALA A 113 -8.70 -8.38 -12.70
N ILE A 114 -9.23 -9.60 -12.54
CA ILE A 114 -9.10 -10.69 -13.55
C ILE A 114 -9.75 -10.27 -14.88
N VAL A 115 -10.99 -9.79 -14.84
CA VAL A 115 -11.72 -9.38 -16.05
C VAL A 115 -11.02 -8.21 -16.73
N ALA A 116 -10.59 -7.19 -15.97
CA ALA A 116 -9.85 -6.06 -16.52
C ALA A 116 -8.53 -6.50 -17.17
N THR A 117 -7.77 -7.38 -16.52
CA THR A 117 -6.52 -7.91 -17.08
C THR A 117 -6.79 -8.74 -18.34
N ALA A 118 -7.82 -9.58 -18.37
CA ALA A 118 -8.18 -10.37 -19.55
C ALA A 118 -8.59 -9.48 -20.74
N VAL A 119 -9.41 -8.45 -20.49
CA VAL A 119 -9.82 -7.49 -21.53
C VAL A 119 -8.62 -6.71 -22.05
N VAL A 120 -7.77 -6.16 -21.17
CA VAL A 120 -6.56 -5.44 -21.58
C VAL A 120 -5.59 -6.36 -22.31
N ALA A 121 -5.43 -7.61 -21.89
CA ALA A 121 -4.59 -8.59 -22.58
C ALA A 121 -5.10 -8.89 -23.99
N ALA A 122 -6.41 -9.07 -24.18
CA ALA A 122 -7.00 -9.27 -25.50
C ALA A 122 -6.78 -8.05 -26.41
N LEU A 123 -6.96 -6.83 -25.89
CA LEU A 123 -6.71 -5.60 -26.64
C LEU A 123 -5.23 -5.44 -27.00
N LEU A 124 -4.33 -5.72 -26.05
CA LEU A 124 -2.88 -5.71 -26.29
C LEU A 124 -2.46 -6.76 -27.32
N ALA A 125 -3.03 -7.96 -27.26
CA ALA A 125 -2.73 -9.03 -28.22
C ALA A 125 -3.09 -8.62 -29.65
N VAL A 126 -4.28 -8.04 -29.83
CA VAL A 126 -4.73 -7.50 -31.14
C VAL A 126 -3.82 -6.36 -31.58
N LEU A 127 -3.50 -5.42 -30.69
CA LEU A 127 -2.63 -4.29 -31.00
C LEU A 127 -1.22 -4.76 -31.40
N SER A 128 -0.64 -5.69 -30.64
CA SER A 128 0.64 -6.32 -30.95
C SER A 128 0.61 -6.95 -32.34
N TRP A 129 -0.36 -7.82 -32.61
CA TRP A 129 -0.52 -8.50 -33.90
C TRP A 129 -0.63 -7.51 -35.07
N LEU A 130 -1.45 -6.46 -34.94
CA LEU A 130 -1.58 -5.41 -35.95
C LEU A 130 -0.27 -4.62 -36.14
N SER A 131 0.42 -4.31 -35.05
CA SER A 131 1.61 -3.47 -35.06
C SER A 131 2.86 -4.15 -35.62
N THR A 132 2.89 -5.49 -35.63
CA THR A 132 4.00 -6.31 -36.13
C THR A 132 3.65 -7.05 -37.43
N ASN A 133 2.57 -6.68 -38.12
CA ASN A 133 2.09 -7.39 -39.32
C ASN A 133 1.88 -8.92 -39.10
N GLY A 134 1.43 -9.30 -37.90
CA GLY A 134 1.04 -10.66 -37.56
C GLY A 134 2.09 -11.50 -36.85
N THR A 135 3.34 -11.05 -36.76
CA THR A 135 4.46 -11.87 -36.24
C THR A 135 4.72 -11.78 -34.73
N ALA A 136 3.90 -11.03 -33.97
CA ALA A 136 4.16 -10.71 -32.56
C ALA A 136 4.34 -11.94 -31.65
N PHE A 137 3.71 -13.07 -32.01
CA PHE A 137 3.73 -14.32 -31.25
C PHE A 137 4.70 -15.37 -31.81
N GLU A 138 5.53 -14.99 -32.79
CA GLU A 138 6.62 -15.82 -33.32
C GLU A 138 7.98 -15.43 -32.71
N ALA A 139 8.01 -14.35 -31.93
CA ALA A 139 9.21 -13.80 -31.31
C ALA A 139 9.82 -14.75 -30.26
N THR A 140 11.08 -15.11 -30.44
CA THR A 140 11.84 -16.02 -29.53
C THR A 140 13.17 -15.45 -29.05
N ASP A 141 13.50 -14.22 -29.43
CA ASP A 141 14.75 -13.54 -29.06
C ASP A 141 14.75 -12.98 -27.62
N GLY A 142 13.63 -13.09 -26.91
CA GLY A 142 13.44 -12.59 -25.54
C GLY A 142 13.35 -11.08 -25.44
N SER A 143 13.30 -10.35 -26.55
CA SER A 143 13.12 -8.91 -26.58
C SER A 143 11.64 -8.55 -26.55
N ALA A 144 11.25 -7.70 -25.60
CA ALA A 144 9.89 -7.18 -25.57
C ALA A 144 9.50 -6.44 -26.88
N TYR A 145 10.50 -5.88 -27.58
CA TYR A 145 10.30 -5.12 -28.81
C TYR A 145 9.92 -5.98 -30.02
N ALA A 146 10.17 -7.29 -29.94
CA ALA A 146 9.72 -8.23 -30.95
C ALA A 146 8.21 -8.53 -30.84
N VAL A 147 7.60 -8.28 -29.67
CA VAL A 147 6.17 -8.53 -29.39
C VAL A 147 5.35 -7.24 -29.45
N ILE A 148 5.89 -6.15 -28.92
CA ILE A 148 5.23 -4.84 -28.91
C ILE A 148 6.26 -3.76 -29.21
N ARG A 149 5.95 -2.89 -30.18
CA ARG A 149 6.85 -1.79 -30.54
C ARG A 149 7.17 -0.93 -29.33
N HIS A 150 8.42 -0.48 -29.23
CA HIS A 150 8.92 0.31 -28.10
C HIS A 150 8.10 1.57 -27.81
N ASP A 151 7.67 2.30 -28.84
CA ASP A 151 6.86 3.52 -28.71
C ASP A 151 5.49 3.23 -28.08
N LEU A 152 4.84 2.14 -28.51
CA LEU A 152 3.59 1.68 -27.92
C LEU A 152 3.79 1.25 -26.46
N LEU A 153 4.82 0.45 -26.19
CA LEU A 153 5.14 0.01 -24.82
C LEU A 153 5.36 1.20 -23.88
N LEU A 154 6.14 2.19 -24.33
CA LEU A 154 6.44 3.39 -23.56
C LEU A 154 5.16 4.14 -23.17
N VAL A 155 4.26 4.38 -24.13
CA VAL A 155 3.00 5.10 -23.86
C VAL A 155 2.07 4.27 -22.98
N LEU A 156 1.85 3.00 -23.32
CA LEU A 156 0.87 2.14 -22.65
C LEU A 156 1.21 1.86 -21.19
N VAL A 157 2.51 1.79 -20.84
CA VAL A 157 2.95 1.57 -19.46
C VAL A 157 3.17 2.89 -18.72
N SER A 158 3.78 3.90 -19.36
CA SER A 158 4.10 5.16 -18.67
C SER A 158 2.88 6.02 -18.40
N ALA A 159 1.87 6.04 -19.28
CA ALA A 159 0.66 6.82 -19.07
C ALA A 159 -0.09 6.45 -17.77
N PRO A 160 -0.44 5.17 -17.50
CA PRO A 160 -1.07 4.79 -16.25
C PRO A 160 -0.14 4.97 -15.04
N ALA A 161 1.18 4.81 -15.19
CA ALA A 161 2.13 5.04 -14.10
C ALA A 161 2.19 6.53 -13.69
N VAL A 162 2.32 7.45 -14.66
CA VAL A 162 2.29 8.90 -14.42
C VAL A 162 0.94 9.32 -13.84
N TYR A 163 -0.16 8.79 -14.38
CA TYR A 163 -1.49 9.01 -13.82
C TYR A 163 -1.56 8.59 -12.34
N ALA A 164 -1.09 7.38 -12.00
CA ALA A 164 -1.08 6.89 -10.64
C ALA A 164 -0.27 7.80 -9.70
N LEU A 165 0.91 8.25 -10.15
CA LEU A 165 1.75 9.18 -9.38
C LEU A 165 1.05 10.51 -9.12
N ILE A 166 0.39 11.09 -10.11
CA ILE A 166 -0.37 12.34 -9.96
C ILE A 166 -1.50 12.15 -8.95
N VAL A 167 -2.31 11.09 -9.09
CA VAL A 167 -3.43 10.83 -8.19
C VAL A 167 -2.94 10.60 -6.76
N LEU A 168 -1.88 9.82 -6.56
CA LEU A 168 -1.28 9.58 -5.25
C LEU A 168 -0.71 10.86 -4.63
N ALA A 169 -0.07 11.73 -5.42
CA ALA A 169 0.44 13.01 -4.94
C ALA A 169 -0.70 13.95 -4.50
N VAL A 170 -1.78 14.02 -5.27
CA VAL A 170 -2.98 14.79 -4.90
C VAL A 170 -3.60 14.22 -3.63
N ALA A 171 -3.74 12.89 -3.53
CA ALA A 171 -4.26 12.21 -2.35
C ALA A 171 -3.41 12.48 -1.10
N ALA A 172 -2.08 12.41 -1.22
CA ALA A 172 -1.13 12.74 -0.17
C ALA A 172 -1.32 14.18 0.32
N ALA A 173 -1.39 15.14 -0.60
CA ALA A 173 -1.57 16.55 -0.27
C ALA A 173 -2.92 16.82 0.41
N ARG A 174 -4.00 16.17 -0.03
CA ARG A 174 -5.34 16.30 0.58
C ARG A 174 -5.39 15.66 1.97
N TYR A 175 -4.84 14.47 2.13
CA TYR A 175 -4.72 13.79 3.43
C TYR A 175 -3.92 14.63 4.42
N TRP A 176 -2.77 15.17 3.98
CA TRP A 176 -1.93 16.02 4.83
C TRP A 176 -2.65 17.30 5.25
N ARG A 177 -3.28 17.99 4.31
CA ARG A 177 -4.05 19.21 4.61
C ARG A 177 -5.18 18.97 5.61
N PHE A 178 -5.82 17.81 5.53
CA PHE A 178 -6.87 17.45 6.48
C PHE A 178 -6.33 17.08 7.86
N THR A 179 -5.23 16.32 7.94
CA THR A 179 -4.74 15.78 9.21
C THR A 179 -3.73 16.66 9.94
N HIS A 180 -3.00 17.53 9.26
CA HIS A 180 -1.90 18.33 9.83
C HIS A 180 -1.94 19.82 9.41
N GLY A 181 -2.61 20.17 8.30
CA GLY A 181 -2.72 21.56 7.85
C GLY A 181 -1.73 21.94 6.73
N PRO A 182 -0.96 23.03 6.86
CA PRO A 182 -0.21 23.59 5.73
C PRO A 182 0.86 22.64 5.17
N LEU A 183 1.04 22.63 3.84
CA LEU A 183 2.05 21.80 3.18
C LEU A 183 3.49 22.19 3.54
N GLY A 184 3.72 23.44 3.97
CA GLY A 184 5.05 23.89 4.42
C GLY A 184 5.59 23.08 5.60
N ALA A 185 4.71 22.47 6.42
CA ALA A 185 5.13 21.60 7.52
C ALA A 185 5.86 20.33 7.05
N LEU A 186 5.72 19.93 5.78
CA LEU A 186 6.43 18.79 5.18
C LEU A 186 7.91 19.08 4.89
N MET A 187 8.37 20.32 5.06
CA MET A 187 9.74 20.73 4.71
C MET A 187 10.79 20.36 5.77
N HIS A 188 10.39 19.74 6.89
CA HIS A 188 11.33 19.32 7.94
C HIS A 188 12.06 18.02 7.55
N GLY A 189 13.18 18.15 6.82
CA GLY A 189 13.94 17.02 6.28
C GLY A 189 14.49 16.03 7.32
N ARG A 190 14.93 16.51 8.50
CA ARG A 190 15.40 15.61 9.57
C ARG A 190 14.30 14.68 10.09
N SER A 191 13.08 15.20 10.18
CA SER A 191 11.90 14.42 10.62
C SER A 191 11.53 13.36 9.58
N TRP A 192 11.77 13.61 8.28
CA TRP A 192 11.59 12.63 7.21
C TRP A 192 12.53 11.45 7.33
N ILE A 193 13.82 11.68 7.64
CA ILE A 193 14.78 10.58 7.84
C ILE A 193 14.29 9.62 8.92
N ARG A 194 13.82 10.17 10.05
CA ARG A 194 13.26 9.37 11.14
C ARG A 194 11.97 8.66 10.72
N ALA A 195 11.03 9.37 10.09
CA ALA A 195 9.76 8.80 9.66
C ALA A 195 9.96 7.65 8.64
N LEU A 196 10.86 7.84 7.68
CA LEU A 196 11.22 6.81 6.69
C LEU A 196 11.90 5.62 7.36
N ARG A 197 12.79 5.82 8.33
CA ARG A 197 13.35 4.73 9.12
C ARG A 197 12.27 3.95 9.86
N GLU A 198 11.32 4.64 10.49
CA GLU A 198 10.22 4.00 11.23
C GLU A 198 9.25 3.25 10.30
N ALA A 199 9.01 3.77 9.10
CA ALA A 199 8.22 3.11 8.06
C ALA A 199 8.94 1.87 7.49
N LEU A 200 10.21 2.00 7.08
CA LEU A 200 11.00 0.92 6.49
C LEU A 200 11.31 -0.20 7.48
N THR A 201 11.45 0.10 8.78
CA THR A 201 11.63 -0.93 9.81
C THR A 201 10.32 -1.53 10.29
N LEU A 202 9.17 -0.98 9.85
CA LEU A 202 7.83 -1.31 10.35
C LEU A 202 7.75 -1.21 11.88
N ARG A 203 8.31 -0.15 12.46
CA ARG A 203 8.35 0.08 13.92
C ARG A 203 6.97 -0.02 14.57
N HIS A 204 5.93 0.43 13.89
CA HIS A 204 4.57 0.42 14.41
C HIS A 204 3.88 -0.96 14.28
N GLN A 205 4.58 -1.98 13.77
CA GLN A 205 4.12 -3.37 13.65
C GLN A 205 4.99 -4.33 14.49
N THR A 206 5.50 -3.86 15.62
CA THR A 206 6.32 -4.69 16.53
C THR A 206 5.60 -5.16 17.79
N GLY A 207 4.37 -4.70 18.08
CA GLY A 207 3.59 -5.14 19.25
C GLY A 207 4.38 -5.07 20.56
N ALA A 208 4.79 -3.86 20.96
CA ALA A 208 5.71 -3.64 22.10
C ALA A 208 7.04 -4.42 22.00
N ASP A 209 7.54 -4.61 20.77
CA ASP A 209 8.79 -5.31 20.43
C ASP A 209 8.78 -6.84 20.56
N GLU A 210 7.74 -7.44 21.13
CA GLU A 210 7.56 -8.91 21.21
C GLU A 210 6.93 -9.51 19.93
N GLY A 211 6.32 -8.67 19.10
CA GLY A 211 5.59 -9.05 17.90
C GLY A 211 4.09 -8.84 18.04
N CYS A 212 3.36 -8.93 16.92
CA CYS A 212 1.90 -8.77 16.93
C CYS A 212 1.20 -10.09 17.22
N THR A 213 0.13 -10.02 18.01
CA THR A 213 -0.77 -11.13 18.31
C THR A 213 -1.78 -11.28 17.16
N TYR A 214 -1.31 -11.86 16.06
CA TYR A 214 -2.05 -12.03 14.81
C TYR A 214 -1.58 -13.31 14.09
N PRO A 215 -2.39 -14.38 13.95
CA PRO A 215 -3.82 -14.49 14.25
C PRO A 215 -4.20 -15.07 15.63
N GLY A 216 -3.28 -15.72 16.36
CA GLY A 216 -3.56 -16.37 17.64
C GLY A 216 -2.95 -15.61 18.83
N ASP A 217 -3.06 -16.16 20.04
CA ASP A 217 -2.84 -15.44 21.31
C ASP A 217 -1.36 -15.27 21.73
N ARG A 218 -0.42 -15.65 20.85
CA ARG A 218 1.01 -15.50 21.11
C ARG A 218 1.60 -14.42 20.19
N PRO A 219 2.38 -13.47 20.73
CA PRO A 219 3.02 -12.45 19.91
C PRO A 219 4.06 -13.09 18.98
N THR A 220 4.03 -12.70 17.70
CA THR A 220 5.03 -13.15 16.72
C THR A 220 5.43 -12.03 15.77
N MET A 221 6.67 -12.10 15.27
CA MET A 221 7.16 -11.22 14.20
C MET A 221 6.74 -11.65 12.79
N SER A 222 5.94 -12.72 12.66
CA SER A 222 5.62 -13.34 11.37
C SER A 222 5.01 -12.34 10.38
N ARG A 223 4.02 -11.56 10.81
CA ARG A 223 3.35 -10.56 9.97
C ARG A 223 4.31 -9.46 9.52
N ARG A 224 5.21 -9.02 10.40
CA ARG A 224 6.25 -8.02 10.09
C ARG A 224 7.22 -8.54 9.05
N VAL A 225 7.76 -9.74 9.26
CA VAL A 225 8.70 -10.39 8.33
C VAL A 225 8.05 -10.61 6.96
N LEU A 226 6.83 -11.13 6.91
CA LEU A 226 6.12 -11.36 5.66
C LEU A 226 5.79 -10.04 4.93
N HIS A 227 5.47 -8.98 5.66
CA HIS A 227 5.28 -7.66 5.05
C HIS A 227 6.61 -7.05 4.58
N GLN A 228 7.74 -7.33 5.23
CA GLN A 228 9.07 -6.96 4.73
C GLN A 228 9.38 -7.64 3.40
N PHE A 229 9.06 -8.93 3.25
CA PHE A 229 9.17 -9.63 1.96
C PHE A 229 8.37 -8.93 0.85
N VAL A 230 7.14 -8.49 1.14
CA VAL A 230 6.32 -7.72 0.18
C VAL A 230 6.95 -6.36 -0.12
N MET A 231 7.32 -5.59 0.90
CA MET A 231 7.82 -4.23 0.73
C MET A 231 9.19 -4.19 0.03
N VAL A 232 10.15 -4.97 0.52
CA VAL A 232 11.49 -5.07 -0.10
C VAL A 232 11.37 -5.65 -1.50
N GLY A 233 10.54 -6.68 -1.67
CA GLY A 233 10.31 -7.27 -2.98
C GLY A 233 9.71 -6.27 -3.97
N PHE A 234 8.76 -5.44 -3.55
CA PHE A 234 8.21 -4.35 -4.36
C PHE A 234 9.31 -3.38 -4.79
N PHE A 235 10.14 -2.89 -3.86
CA PHE A 235 11.23 -1.98 -4.21
C PHE A 235 12.27 -2.60 -5.13
N LEU A 236 12.55 -3.89 -5.01
CA LEU A 236 13.45 -4.61 -5.92
C LEU A 236 12.83 -4.76 -7.32
N THR A 237 11.55 -5.07 -7.45
CA THR A 237 10.88 -5.11 -8.77
C THR A 237 10.73 -3.72 -9.41
N PHE A 238 10.55 -2.68 -8.59
CA PHE A 238 10.57 -1.31 -9.06
C PHE A 238 11.98 -0.93 -9.56
N LEU A 239 13.02 -1.27 -8.78
CA LEU A 239 14.42 -1.10 -9.19
C LEU A 239 14.71 -1.83 -10.50
N SER A 240 14.21 -3.05 -10.70
CA SER A 240 14.35 -3.79 -11.96
C SER A 240 13.84 -2.98 -13.15
N THR A 241 12.65 -2.40 -13.02
CA THR A 241 12.00 -1.65 -14.11
C THR A 241 12.74 -0.34 -14.37
N THR A 242 13.10 0.40 -13.32
CA THR A 242 13.81 1.68 -13.47
C THR A 242 15.26 1.50 -13.92
N ALA A 243 15.92 0.42 -13.49
CA ALA A 243 17.26 0.07 -13.95
C ALA A 243 17.25 -0.28 -15.43
N ALA A 244 16.27 -1.05 -15.92
CA ALA A 244 16.13 -1.36 -17.35
C ALA A 244 15.98 -0.07 -18.17
N ALA A 245 15.09 0.84 -17.74
CA ALA A 245 14.93 2.14 -18.39
C ALA A 245 16.24 2.95 -18.37
N PHE A 246 16.95 2.96 -17.23
CA PHE A 246 18.22 3.67 -17.11
C PHE A 246 19.31 3.09 -18.04
N GLU A 247 19.50 1.77 -17.99
CA GLU A 247 20.45 1.05 -18.83
C GLU A 247 20.18 1.29 -20.32
N GLN A 248 18.92 1.30 -20.74
CA GLN A 248 18.56 1.60 -22.12
C GLN A 248 18.84 3.05 -22.52
N TYR A 249 18.31 4.03 -21.78
CA TYR A 249 18.33 5.41 -22.24
C TYR A 249 19.64 6.14 -21.95
N PHE A 250 20.38 5.74 -20.91
CA PHE A 250 21.63 6.40 -20.51
C PHE A 250 22.87 5.58 -20.85
N LEU A 251 22.77 4.24 -20.90
CA LEU A 251 23.91 3.36 -21.21
C LEU A 251 23.81 2.68 -22.58
N ALA A 252 22.73 2.90 -23.33
CA ALA A 252 22.45 2.27 -24.62
C ALA A 252 22.46 0.72 -24.58
N LEU A 253 22.17 0.14 -23.41
CA LEU A 253 22.06 -1.31 -23.23
C LEU A 253 20.61 -1.73 -23.47
N LEU A 254 20.38 -2.40 -24.61
CA LEU A 254 19.06 -2.84 -25.05
C LEU A 254 18.71 -4.24 -24.50
N PRO A 255 17.40 -4.54 -24.29
CA PRO A 255 16.95 -5.90 -24.01
C PRO A 255 17.22 -6.84 -25.21
N PRO A 256 17.36 -8.16 -24.97
CA PRO A 256 17.22 -8.85 -23.69
C PRO A 256 18.43 -8.63 -22.77
N TYR A 257 18.17 -8.29 -21.51
CA TYR A 257 19.23 -8.11 -20.53
C TYR A 257 19.86 -9.46 -20.11
N PRO A 258 21.19 -9.53 -19.89
CA PRO A 258 21.85 -10.73 -19.35
C PRO A 258 21.27 -11.15 -18.00
N TYR A 259 21.32 -12.45 -17.67
CA TYR A 259 20.79 -12.95 -16.39
C TYR A 259 21.48 -12.32 -15.16
N ALA A 260 22.74 -11.93 -15.30
CA ALA A 260 23.52 -11.30 -14.24
C ALA A 260 23.37 -9.77 -14.17
N SER A 261 22.44 -9.18 -14.93
CA SER A 261 22.21 -7.73 -14.92
C SER A 261 21.41 -7.28 -13.69
N VAL A 262 21.49 -5.99 -13.38
CA VAL A 262 20.71 -5.39 -12.29
C VAL A 262 19.20 -5.58 -12.52
N PRO A 263 18.63 -5.32 -13.72
CA PRO A 263 17.22 -5.58 -13.99
C PRO A 263 16.81 -7.02 -13.65
N VAL A 264 17.53 -8.02 -14.17
CA VAL A 264 17.10 -9.42 -14.03
C VAL A 264 17.22 -9.91 -12.60
N ILE A 265 18.34 -9.64 -11.91
CA ILE A 265 18.54 -10.11 -10.53
C ILE A 265 17.54 -9.44 -9.58
N SER A 266 17.39 -8.11 -9.67
CA SER A 266 16.46 -7.39 -8.79
C SER A 266 15.01 -7.79 -9.05
N GLY A 267 14.63 -8.01 -10.32
CA GLY A 267 13.30 -8.48 -10.71
C GLY A 267 13.02 -9.89 -10.20
N LEU A 268 13.96 -10.82 -10.37
CA LEU A 268 13.84 -12.21 -9.91
C LEU A 268 13.71 -12.29 -8.38
N VAL A 269 14.67 -11.70 -7.66
CA VAL A 269 14.67 -11.72 -6.19
C VAL A 269 13.44 -10.99 -5.64
N GLY A 270 13.10 -9.84 -6.22
CA GLY A 270 11.96 -9.04 -5.81
C GLY A 270 10.62 -9.74 -6.04
N GLY A 271 10.46 -10.40 -7.19
CA GLY A 271 9.24 -11.13 -7.54
C GLY A 271 9.03 -12.34 -6.64
N VAL A 272 10.07 -13.13 -6.40
CA VAL A 272 10.02 -14.29 -5.47
C VAL A 272 9.71 -13.82 -4.05
N ALA A 273 10.38 -12.78 -3.56
CA ALA A 273 10.13 -12.21 -2.23
C ALA A 273 8.66 -11.76 -2.09
N GLN A 274 8.11 -11.04 -3.06
CA GLN A 274 6.71 -10.62 -3.03
C GLN A 274 5.73 -11.79 -2.99
N ILE A 275 5.95 -12.83 -3.79
CA ILE A 275 5.09 -14.02 -3.82
C ILE A 275 5.09 -14.71 -2.45
N VAL A 276 6.28 -14.95 -1.87
CA VAL A 276 6.43 -15.57 -0.54
C VAL A 276 5.73 -14.74 0.53
N GLY A 277 5.97 -13.42 0.54
CA GLY A 277 5.33 -12.49 1.47
C GLY A 277 3.81 -12.49 1.35
N CYS A 278 3.28 -12.45 0.12
CA CYS A 278 1.84 -12.42 -0.13
C CYS A 278 1.15 -13.73 0.27
N ILE A 279 1.73 -14.89 -0.06
CA ILE A 279 1.21 -16.21 0.34
C ILE A 279 1.17 -16.32 1.86
N GLY A 280 2.25 -15.93 2.55
CA GLY A 280 2.30 -15.95 4.00
C GLY A 280 1.25 -15.02 4.63
N LEU A 281 1.10 -13.80 4.12
CA LEU A 281 0.09 -12.86 4.62
C LEU A 281 -1.34 -13.36 4.37
N LEU A 282 -1.61 -14.00 3.21
CA LEU A 282 -2.89 -14.64 2.93
C LEU A 282 -3.18 -15.77 3.92
N ARG A 283 -2.17 -16.58 4.27
CA ARG A 283 -2.31 -17.62 5.30
C ARG A 283 -2.65 -17.02 6.66
N LEU A 284 -1.90 -16.02 7.12
CA LEU A 284 -2.20 -15.35 8.40
C LEU A 284 -3.61 -14.73 8.40
N LYS A 285 -4.00 -14.10 7.29
CA LYS A 285 -5.34 -13.51 7.13
C LYS A 285 -6.44 -14.56 7.24
N ARG A 286 -6.30 -15.71 6.57
CA ARG A 286 -7.26 -16.81 6.64
C ARG A 286 -7.48 -17.29 8.07
N LEU A 287 -6.39 -17.42 8.83
CA LEU A 287 -6.40 -17.87 10.22
C LEU A 287 -6.90 -16.80 11.21
N SER A 288 -6.79 -15.52 10.85
CA SER A 288 -7.22 -14.42 11.73
C SER A 288 -8.72 -14.37 11.93
N ASP A 289 -9.12 -14.10 13.18
CA ASP A 289 -10.50 -13.86 13.58
C ASP A 289 -11.13 -12.73 12.72
N PRO A 290 -12.25 -13.00 12.02
CA PRO A 290 -12.96 -12.02 11.22
C PRO A 290 -13.61 -10.90 12.04
N ASP A 291 -13.98 -11.13 13.31
CA ASP A 291 -14.77 -10.18 14.13
C ASP A 291 -13.93 -9.02 14.68
N GLN A 292 -12.60 -9.21 14.72
CA GLN A 292 -11.61 -8.19 15.06
C GLN A 292 -11.34 -7.19 13.92
N GLY A 293 -12.02 -7.32 12.78
CA GLY A 293 -11.84 -6.42 11.63
C GLY A 293 -13.13 -6.22 10.85
N THR A 294 -12.99 -5.81 9.59
CA THR A 294 -14.14 -5.62 8.69
C THR A 294 -14.03 -6.51 7.47
N SER A 295 -15.17 -6.96 6.97
CA SER A 295 -15.23 -7.76 5.74
C SER A 295 -14.74 -6.97 4.53
N VAL A 296 -14.98 -5.65 4.50
CA VAL A 296 -14.53 -4.75 3.41
C VAL A 296 -12.99 -4.69 3.35
N MET A 297 -12.33 -4.39 4.48
CA MET A 297 -10.86 -4.39 4.54
C MET A 297 -10.29 -5.79 4.25
N ARG A 298 -10.95 -6.86 4.73
CA ARG A 298 -10.53 -8.24 4.43
C ARG A 298 -10.57 -8.56 2.95
N ARG A 299 -11.62 -8.15 2.23
CA ARG A 299 -11.71 -8.32 0.77
C ARG A 299 -10.64 -7.50 0.05
N ALA A 300 -10.45 -6.23 0.43
CA ALA A 300 -9.41 -5.38 -0.16
C ALA A 300 -8.00 -5.97 0.02
N ASP A 301 -7.70 -6.52 1.20
CA ASP A 301 -6.43 -7.19 1.49
C ASP A 301 -6.23 -8.43 0.62
N VAL A 302 -7.22 -9.31 0.58
CA VAL A 302 -7.12 -10.58 -0.15
C VAL A 302 -6.98 -10.32 -1.65
N SER A 303 -7.80 -9.42 -2.22
CA SER A 303 -7.69 -9.05 -3.63
C SER A 303 -6.33 -8.45 -3.96
N PHE A 304 -5.84 -7.52 -3.14
CA PHE A 304 -4.55 -6.88 -3.40
C PHE A 304 -3.39 -7.88 -3.35
N LEU A 305 -3.38 -8.78 -2.36
CA LEU A 305 -2.35 -9.83 -2.25
C LEU A 305 -2.39 -10.81 -3.43
N TRP A 306 -3.58 -11.23 -3.88
CA TRP A 306 -3.70 -12.07 -5.08
C TRP A 306 -3.24 -11.36 -6.35
N SER A 307 -3.62 -10.10 -6.53
CA SER A 307 -3.15 -9.30 -7.68
C SER A 307 -1.63 -9.19 -7.71
N LEU A 308 -0.97 -9.01 -6.56
CA LEU A 308 0.49 -9.01 -6.48
C LEU A 308 1.09 -10.38 -6.81
N ILE A 309 0.50 -11.48 -6.36
CA ILE A 309 0.97 -12.84 -6.71
C ILE A 309 0.89 -13.06 -8.22
N VAL A 310 -0.23 -12.72 -8.86
CA VAL A 310 -0.41 -12.88 -10.31
C VAL A 310 0.54 -11.97 -11.09
N LEU A 311 0.68 -10.71 -10.68
CA LEU A 311 1.56 -9.75 -11.33
C LEU A 311 3.03 -10.21 -11.28
N ASN A 312 3.51 -10.63 -10.11
CA ASN A 312 4.89 -11.11 -9.96
C ASN A 312 5.08 -12.49 -10.60
N GLY A 313 4.09 -13.38 -10.50
CA GLY A 313 4.14 -14.71 -11.11
C GLY A 313 4.24 -14.63 -12.63
N THR A 314 3.43 -13.78 -13.27
CA THR A 314 3.51 -13.54 -14.71
C THR A 314 4.86 -12.92 -15.11
N GLY A 315 5.41 -12.00 -14.32
CA GLY A 315 6.72 -11.40 -14.59
C GLY A 315 7.87 -12.41 -14.50
N LEU A 316 7.84 -13.32 -13.51
CA LEU A 316 8.80 -14.41 -13.42
C LEU A 316 8.64 -15.40 -14.59
N LEU A 317 7.41 -15.70 -14.99
CA LEU A 317 7.15 -16.55 -16.16
C LEU A 317 7.75 -15.95 -17.43
N VAL A 318 7.60 -14.63 -17.67
CA VAL A 318 8.24 -13.94 -18.80
C VAL A 318 9.74 -14.21 -18.83
N LEU A 319 10.43 -14.12 -17.68
CA LEU A 319 11.87 -14.39 -17.60
C LEU A 319 12.20 -15.85 -17.96
N PHE A 320 11.44 -16.81 -17.43
CA PHE A 320 11.70 -18.25 -17.65
C PHE A 320 11.30 -18.74 -19.04
N THR A 321 10.34 -18.08 -19.70
CA THR A 321 9.88 -18.45 -21.04
C THR A 321 10.50 -17.60 -22.15
N ARG A 322 11.43 -16.68 -21.83
CA ARG A 322 11.99 -15.69 -22.78
C ARG A 322 12.65 -16.25 -24.04
N THR A 323 13.05 -17.51 -24.04
CA THR A 323 13.64 -18.19 -25.21
C THR A 323 12.73 -19.29 -25.77
N THR A 324 11.44 -19.26 -25.43
CA THR A 324 10.45 -20.26 -25.84
C THR A 324 9.35 -19.61 -26.67
N PRO A 325 8.58 -20.38 -27.47
CA PRO A 325 7.46 -19.85 -28.23
C PRO A 325 6.39 -19.16 -27.37
N LEU A 326 6.28 -19.50 -26.08
CA LEU A 326 5.28 -18.93 -25.15
C LEU A 326 5.62 -17.51 -24.68
N PHE A 327 6.77 -16.96 -25.07
CA PHE A 327 7.24 -15.66 -24.59
C PHE A 327 6.26 -14.54 -24.91
N GLY A 328 5.78 -14.48 -26.16
CA GLY A 328 4.90 -13.42 -26.63
C GLY A 328 3.58 -13.35 -25.87
N GLU A 329 2.91 -14.50 -25.70
CA GLU A 329 1.63 -14.57 -24.99
C GLU A 329 1.78 -14.23 -23.51
N ILE A 330 2.80 -14.78 -22.85
CA ILE A 330 3.04 -14.52 -21.42
C ILE A 330 3.43 -13.06 -21.19
N LEU A 331 4.24 -12.47 -22.09
CA LEU A 331 4.60 -11.06 -22.02
C LEU A 331 3.36 -10.16 -22.17
N VAL A 332 2.47 -10.43 -23.12
CA VAL A 332 1.22 -9.68 -23.28
C VAL A 332 0.36 -9.76 -22.01
N VAL A 333 0.23 -10.94 -21.40
CA VAL A 333 -0.51 -11.11 -20.15
C VAL A 333 0.15 -10.32 -19.01
N HIS A 334 1.48 -10.36 -18.89
CA HIS A 334 2.19 -9.62 -17.87
C HIS A 334 2.04 -8.10 -18.05
N LEU A 335 2.20 -7.58 -19.27
CA LEU A 335 2.02 -6.17 -19.58
C LEU A 335 0.58 -5.72 -19.30
N ALA A 336 -0.42 -6.53 -19.63
CA ALA A 336 -1.81 -6.24 -19.26
C ALA A 336 -1.99 -6.14 -17.74
N ALA A 337 -1.39 -7.06 -16.97
CA ALA A 337 -1.42 -7.03 -15.52
C ALA A 337 -0.74 -5.75 -14.96
N VAL A 338 0.39 -5.34 -15.53
CA VAL A 338 1.10 -4.10 -15.16
C VAL A 338 0.23 -2.86 -15.44
N ILE A 339 -0.33 -2.75 -16.65
CA ILE A 339 -1.18 -1.62 -17.04
C ILE A 339 -2.40 -1.51 -16.11
N VAL A 340 -3.09 -2.62 -15.86
CA VAL A 340 -4.24 -2.65 -14.93
C VAL A 340 -3.79 -2.27 -13.53
N ALA A 341 -2.69 -2.83 -13.02
CA ALA A 341 -2.19 -2.56 -11.68
C ALA A 341 -1.91 -1.06 -11.47
N PHE A 342 -1.19 -0.39 -12.39
CA PHE A 342 -0.95 1.04 -12.30
C PHE A 342 -2.22 1.87 -12.46
N SER A 343 -3.13 1.47 -13.36
CA SER A 343 -4.39 2.20 -13.59
C SER A 343 -5.28 2.23 -12.34
N VAL A 344 -5.31 1.14 -11.57
CA VAL A 344 -6.17 1.03 -10.38
C VAL A 344 -5.43 1.27 -9.07
N ALA A 345 -4.09 1.29 -9.05
CA ALA A 345 -3.29 1.41 -7.83
C ALA A 345 -3.79 2.49 -6.84
N PRO A 346 -4.07 3.74 -7.26
CA PRO A 346 -4.54 4.77 -6.33
C PRO A 346 -5.91 4.51 -5.71
N TYR A 347 -6.69 3.61 -6.30
CA TYR A 347 -8.06 3.25 -5.91
C TYR A 347 -8.14 1.96 -5.10
N THR A 348 -7.01 1.33 -4.81
CA THR A 348 -6.92 0.09 -4.05
C THR A 348 -6.24 0.32 -2.71
N LYS A 349 -6.09 -0.75 -1.93
CA LYS A 349 -5.27 -0.74 -0.71
C LYS A 349 -3.83 -0.29 -0.96
N PHE A 350 -3.31 -0.32 -2.19
CA PHE A 350 -1.96 0.16 -2.49
C PHE A 350 -1.70 1.57 -1.92
N VAL A 351 -2.68 2.47 -1.91
CA VAL A 351 -2.52 3.84 -1.37
C VAL A 351 -2.13 3.91 0.12
N HIS A 352 -2.31 2.83 0.87
CA HIS A 352 -2.06 2.83 2.32
C HIS A 352 -0.63 3.23 2.69
N PHE A 353 0.40 2.88 1.89
CA PHE A 353 1.78 3.20 2.25
C PHE A 353 2.01 4.72 2.29
N ILE A 354 1.31 5.48 1.44
CA ILE A 354 1.36 6.94 1.44
C ILE A 354 0.77 7.51 2.73
N PHE A 355 -0.47 7.13 3.05
CA PHE A 355 -1.15 7.66 4.25
C PHE A 355 -0.48 7.21 5.55
N ARG A 356 0.01 5.97 5.61
CA ARG A 356 0.79 5.47 6.75
C ARG A 356 2.08 6.25 6.93
N THR A 357 2.84 6.46 5.87
CA THR A 357 4.10 7.20 5.96
C THR A 357 3.86 8.66 6.38
N LEU A 358 2.81 9.31 5.89
CA LEU A 358 2.42 10.66 6.35
C LEU A 358 1.94 10.66 7.81
N ALA A 359 1.20 9.64 8.25
CA ALA A 359 0.82 9.49 9.65
C ALA A 359 2.05 9.31 10.56
N ILE A 360 3.01 8.48 10.17
CA ILE A 360 4.27 8.29 10.91
C ILE A 360 5.04 9.63 10.96
N TYR A 361 5.13 10.35 9.86
CA TYR A 361 5.80 11.65 9.81
C TYR A 361 5.15 12.67 10.75
N LYS A 362 3.82 12.76 10.76
CA LYS A 362 3.08 13.58 11.74
C LYS A 362 3.41 13.17 13.18
N ASN A 363 3.40 11.87 13.49
CA ASN A 363 3.71 11.39 14.84
C ASN A 363 5.14 11.76 15.28
N VAL A 364 6.11 11.72 14.35
CA VAL A 364 7.48 12.17 14.59
C VAL A 364 7.54 13.66 14.90
N LEU A 365 6.83 14.51 14.13
CA LEU A 365 6.79 15.95 14.37
C LEU A 365 6.19 16.29 15.75
N GLU A 366 5.04 15.70 16.08
CA GLU A 366 4.39 15.89 17.38
C GLU A 366 5.30 15.44 18.53
N GLY A 367 5.97 14.28 18.39
CA GLY A 367 6.88 13.77 19.42
C GLY A 367 8.13 14.65 19.61
N GLN A 368 8.63 15.29 18.56
CA GLN A 368 9.76 16.23 18.66
C GLN A 368 9.37 17.56 19.32
N ALA A 369 8.18 18.07 19.04
CA ALA A 369 7.66 19.28 19.68
C ALA A 369 7.59 19.11 21.21
N GLN A 370 7.06 17.98 21.68
CA GLN A 370 6.95 17.66 23.11
C GLN A 370 8.31 17.52 23.83
N GLN A 371 9.36 17.07 23.13
CA GLN A 371 10.70 16.98 23.71
C GLN A 371 11.39 18.34 23.85
N THR A 372 10.94 19.34 23.08
CA THR A 372 11.56 20.66 23.03
C THR A 372 10.95 21.61 24.08
N GLU A 373 9.66 21.48 24.40
CA GLU A 373 8.95 22.33 25.36
C GLU A 373 9.50 22.29 26.81
N PRO A 374 9.83 21.12 27.41
CA PRO A 374 10.42 21.06 28.75
C PRO A 374 11.82 21.70 28.79
N ALA A 375 12.61 21.55 27.72
CA ALA A 375 13.96 22.10 27.63
C ALA A 375 13.99 23.63 27.49
N GLN A 376 12.90 24.23 26.99
CA GLN A 376 12.74 25.69 26.90
C GLN A 376 12.20 26.32 28.19
N ARG A 377 11.41 25.59 28.99
CA ARG A 377 10.93 26.07 30.30
C ARG A 377 11.98 25.97 31.42
N ALA A 378 13.04 25.20 31.20
CA ALA A 378 14.17 25.04 32.12
C ALA A 378 15.33 26.03 31.85
N ARG A 379 15.16 26.94 30.87
CA ARG A 379 16.03 28.08 30.59
C ARG A 379 15.26 29.36 30.89
#